data_AF-A0AAE0Y9J4-F1
#
_entry.id   AF-A0AAE0Y9J4-F1
#
_cell.length_a   1.000
_cell.length_b   1.000
_cell.length_c   1.000
_cell.angle_alpha   90.00
_cell.angle_beta   90.00
_cell.angle_gamma   90.00
#
_symmetry.space_group_name_H-M   'P 1'
#
loop_
_entity.id
_entity.type
_entity.pdbx_description
1 polymer ?
#
loop_
_entity_poly.entity_id
_entity_poly.type
_entity_poly.pdbx_seq_one_letter_code
_entity_poly.pdbx_strand_id
1 'polypeptide(L)'
;MSNTKCRFPMCVFLWTLTFFLCRATVDTLQFTLRKGVRISSGATEIRQMERAEMTLSLCAALCGVTCGTFHVSHTTGVCVTFTEKFFNKNVRLASDPGWTIGYNRFLVTDGDWVLAFRAQAGIEVRVYETWVSDGTHHDSHLGDSSDFPQACLRLVDYESCDRHFRSEILDSWGKILEVRFSFIKANAEVAYVVFNGTGTDRESWFRPTRILSSTWLPGVTTDSLTRPEIKGYCSSSASTCRRFKLYGPVTGCATEWAYTLTIDAPYDKCADDASWPHAGNPEKDFPIFLYSASGRGGLGSDKEYPFMQRADVMAVWVKFAWPRARM
;
A
#
# COMPACT_ATOMS: atom_id res chain seq x y z
N MET A 1 -9.42 4.89 45.42
CA MET A 1 -10.25 4.36 46.52
C MET A 1 -11.32 5.41 46.78
N SER A 2 -12.61 5.20 46.58
CA SER A 2 -13.43 4.07 46.97
C SER A 2 -14.78 4.12 46.23
N ASN A 3 -15.11 2.99 45.59
CA ASN A 3 -16.42 2.32 45.50
C ASN A 3 -17.72 3.12 45.68
N THR A 4 -18.56 3.13 44.64
CA THR A 4 -20.02 3.25 44.79
C THR A 4 -20.68 1.91 44.44
N LYS A 5 -21.24 1.27 45.48
CA LYS A 5 -21.95 -0.01 45.46
C LYS A 5 -23.32 0.14 44.76
N CYS A 6 -23.63 -0.73 43.81
CA CYS A 6 -25.02 -0.98 43.40
C CYS A 6 -25.71 -1.87 44.44
N ARG A 7 -26.86 -1.42 44.95
CA ARG A 7 -27.77 -2.22 45.79
C ARG A 7 -28.76 -2.97 44.88
N PHE A 8 -28.91 -4.27 45.11
CA PHE A 8 -30.03 -5.07 44.64
C PHE A 8 -31.24 -4.90 45.58
N PRO A 9 -32.47 -4.97 45.05
CA PRO A 9 -33.59 -5.54 45.78
C PRO A 9 -33.96 -6.92 45.22
N MET A 10 -34.22 -7.85 46.14
CA MET A 10 -34.91 -9.12 45.90
C MET A 10 -36.33 -8.87 45.39
N CYS A 11 -36.75 -9.61 44.36
CA CYS A 11 -38.11 -10.14 44.24
C CYS A 11 -38.16 -11.35 43.28
N VAL A 12 -38.45 -12.50 43.88
CA VAL A 12 -39.38 -13.58 43.48
C VAL A 12 -39.38 -14.09 42.03
N PHE A 13 -39.15 -15.41 41.94
CA PHE A 13 -39.34 -16.32 40.80
C PHE A 13 -40.67 -16.12 40.06
N LEU A 14 -40.61 -15.94 38.73
CA LEU A 14 -41.60 -16.50 37.80
C LEU A 14 -40.88 -16.93 36.50
N TRP A 15 -41.12 -18.17 36.10
CA TRP A 15 -40.61 -18.79 34.89
C TRP A 15 -41.17 -18.10 33.64
N THR A 16 -40.32 -17.39 32.90
CA THR A 16 -40.43 -17.23 31.45
C THR A 16 -39.04 -17.13 30.87
N LEU A 17 -38.66 -18.11 30.07
CA LEU A 17 -37.40 -18.19 29.34
C LEU A 17 -37.45 -17.16 28.20
N THR A 18 -37.30 -15.88 28.53
CA THR A 18 -37.13 -14.82 27.53
C THR A 18 -35.70 -14.93 27.05
N PHE A 19 -35.51 -15.56 25.88
CA PHE A 19 -34.28 -15.43 25.11
C PHE A 19 -34.04 -13.94 24.88
N PHE A 20 -33.18 -13.33 25.68
CA PHE A 20 -32.52 -12.09 25.33
C PHE A 20 -31.61 -12.42 24.15
N LEU A 21 -32.17 -12.30 22.94
CA LEU A 21 -31.40 -12.03 21.74
C LEU A 21 -30.68 -10.71 22.00
N CYS A 22 -29.49 -10.81 22.59
CA CYS A 22 -28.49 -9.76 22.46
C CYS A 22 -28.17 -9.76 20.97
N ARG A 23 -28.91 -8.93 20.22
CA ARG A 23 -28.69 -8.64 18.82
C ARG A 23 -27.36 -7.90 18.82
N ALA A 24 -26.26 -8.65 18.82
CA ALA A 24 -24.96 -8.12 18.47
C ALA A 24 -25.14 -7.55 17.07
N THR A 25 -25.35 -6.24 17.00
CA THR A 25 -25.01 -5.45 15.83
C THR A 25 -23.50 -5.61 15.69
N VAL A 26 -23.08 -6.77 15.16
CA VAL A 26 -21.73 -6.96 14.70
C VAL A 26 -21.61 -5.97 13.56
N ASP A 27 -20.85 -4.91 13.82
CA ASP A 27 -20.64 -3.83 12.89
C ASP A 27 -20.02 -4.38 11.61
N THR A 28 -20.88 -4.62 10.61
CA THR A 28 -20.47 -4.73 9.21
C THR A 28 -19.70 -3.49 8.74
N LEU A 29 -19.69 -2.40 9.52
CA LEU A 29 -18.92 -1.18 9.31
C LEU A 29 -17.40 -1.41 9.20
N GLN A 30 -16.87 -2.54 9.68
CA GLN A 30 -15.42 -2.81 9.62
C GLN A 30 -14.94 -3.47 8.31
N PHE A 31 -15.86 -3.98 7.48
CA PHE A 31 -15.49 -4.71 6.27
C PHE A 31 -15.93 -3.96 5.01
N THR A 32 -15.01 -3.82 4.06
CA THR A 32 -15.35 -3.47 2.68
C THR A 32 -15.83 -4.73 1.95
N LEU A 33 -16.87 -4.60 1.14
CA LEU A 33 -17.46 -5.71 0.38
C LEU A 33 -17.21 -5.57 -1.12
N ARG A 34 -16.97 -6.67 -1.82
CA ARG A 34 -16.95 -6.72 -3.29
C ARG A 34 -17.71 -7.93 -3.81
N LYS A 35 -18.66 -7.67 -4.68
CA LYS A 35 -19.45 -8.69 -5.37
C LYS A 35 -18.70 -9.24 -6.58
N GLY A 36 -19.05 -10.45 -6.99
CA GLY A 36 -18.57 -11.06 -8.22
C GLY A 36 -17.15 -11.61 -8.14
N VAL A 37 -16.62 -11.82 -6.94
CA VAL A 37 -15.24 -12.28 -6.72
C VAL A 37 -15.18 -13.24 -5.54
N ARG A 38 -14.33 -14.26 -5.66
CA ARG A 38 -13.95 -15.17 -4.58
C ARG A 38 -12.46 -15.41 -4.56
N ILE A 39 -11.96 -15.87 -3.41
CA ILE A 39 -10.62 -16.45 -3.31
C ILE A 39 -10.63 -17.80 -4.01
N SER A 40 -9.68 -18.00 -4.92
CA SER A 40 -9.50 -19.25 -5.66
C SER A 40 -8.38 -20.11 -5.08
N SER A 41 -7.33 -19.51 -4.54
CA SER A 41 -6.18 -20.20 -3.95
C SER A 41 -5.29 -19.26 -3.13
N GLY A 42 -4.33 -19.85 -2.40
CA GLY A 42 -3.29 -19.12 -1.68
C GLY A 42 -3.74 -18.43 -0.40
N ALA A 43 -4.89 -18.84 0.12
CA ALA A 43 -5.36 -18.52 1.45
C ALA A 43 -5.69 -19.81 2.22
N THR A 44 -5.48 -19.78 3.52
CA THR A 44 -5.75 -20.84 4.48
C THR A 44 -7.15 -20.63 5.05
N GLU A 45 -8.04 -21.57 4.75
CA GLU A 45 -9.38 -21.61 5.33
C GLU A 45 -9.29 -21.83 6.83
N ILE A 46 -9.93 -20.95 7.60
CA ILE A 46 -10.12 -21.12 9.05
C ILE A 46 -11.39 -21.93 9.31
N ARG A 47 -12.47 -21.58 8.62
CA ARG A 47 -13.80 -22.15 8.85
C ARG A 47 -14.67 -21.99 7.62
N GLN A 48 -15.41 -23.05 7.30
CA GLN A 48 -16.58 -23.03 6.43
C GLN A 48 -17.86 -23.26 7.23
N MET A 49 -18.91 -22.53 6.87
CA MET A 49 -20.26 -22.71 7.40
C MET A 49 -21.27 -22.69 6.26
N GLU A 50 -22.22 -23.61 6.30
CA GLU A 50 -23.34 -23.67 5.35
C GLU A 50 -24.65 -23.47 6.12
N ARG A 51 -25.48 -22.54 5.64
CA ARG A 51 -26.80 -22.25 6.21
C ARG A 51 -27.72 -21.71 5.12
N ALA A 52 -28.96 -22.20 5.08
CA ALA A 52 -29.97 -21.79 4.10
C ALA A 52 -30.17 -20.26 4.04
N GLU A 53 -29.98 -19.55 5.17
CA GLU A 53 -30.08 -18.08 5.27
C GLU A 53 -28.73 -17.47 5.68
N MET A 54 -27.66 -17.79 4.95
CA MET A 54 -26.37 -17.15 5.19
C MET A 54 -26.41 -15.67 4.76
N THR A 55 -26.11 -14.78 5.71
CA THR A 55 -26.05 -13.34 5.47
C THR A 55 -24.62 -12.82 5.55
N LEU A 56 -24.36 -11.68 4.91
CA LEU A 56 -23.09 -10.97 5.00
C LEU A 56 -22.72 -10.65 6.46
N SER A 57 -23.68 -10.16 7.24
CA SER A 57 -23.47 -9.84 8.65
C SER A 57 -23.11 -11.07 9.48
N LEU A 58 -23.74 -12.22 9.20
CA LEU A 58 -23.40 -13.47 9.87
C LEU A 58 -21.98 -13.93 9.51
N CYS A 59 -21.61 -13.85 8.23
CA CYS A 59 -20.26 -14.22 7.79
C CYS A 59 -19.19 -13.27 8.35
N ALA A 60 -19.46 -11.96 8.37
CA ALA A 60 -18.60 -10.96 9.01
C ALA A 60 -18.43 -11.22 10.52
N ALA A 61 -19.51 -11.63 11.21
CA ALA A 61 -19.45 -12.02 12.62
C ALA A 61 -18.63 -13.29 12.87
N LEU A 62 -18.69 -14.26 11.96
CA LEU A 62 -17.85 -15.46 12.03
C LEU A 62 -16.37 -15.12 11.80
N CYS A 63 -16.11 -14.11 10.98
CA CYS A 63 -14.78 -13.60 10.68
C CYS A 63 -14.19 -12.87 11.90
N GLY A 64 -14.96 -11.93 12.48
CA GLY A 64 -14.55 -11.15 13.65
C GLY A 64 -13.17 -10.50 13.46
N VAL A 65 -12.34 -10.56 14.50
CA VAL A 65 -10.95 -10.07 14.50
C VAL A 65 -9.91 -11.16 14.16
N THR A 66 -10.35 -12.41 14.03
CA THR A 66 -9.44 -13.57 13.92
C THR A 66 -9.13 -13.95 12.48
N CYS A 67 -9.90 -13.46 11.53
CA CYS A 67 -9.71 -13.66 10.10
C CYS A 67 -9.06 -12.42 9.45
N GLY A 68 -8.44 -12.61 8.28
CA GLY A 68 -8.04 -11.51 7.41
C GLY A 68 -9.13 -11.12 6.40
N THR A 69 -9.92 -12.09 5.94
CA THR A 69 -10.98 -11.90 4.93
C THR A 69 -11.99 -13.05 4.98
N PHE A 70 -13.16 -12.86 4.38
CA PHE A 70 -14.15 -13.90 4.17
C PHE A 70 -14.79 -13.79 2.80
N HIS A 71 -15.40 -14.86 2.32
CA HIS A 71 -16.36 -14.77 1.22
C HIS A 71 -17.68 -15.47 1.57
N VAL A 72 -18.75 -14.99 0.95
CA VAL A 72 -20.10 -15.53 1.13
C VAL A 72 -20.75 -15.73 -0.23
N SER A 73 -21.43 -16.86 -0.38
CA SER A 73 -22.29 -17.18 -1.51
C SER A 73 -23.75 -17.10 -1.06
N HIS A 74 -24.49 -16.13 -1.61
CA HIS A 74 -25.91 -16.00 -1.31
C HIS A 74 -26.75 -17.08 -2.00
N THR A 75 -26.25 -17.67 -3.09
CA THR A 75 -26.96 -18.73 -3.83
C THR A 75 -26.83 -20.09 -3.17
N THR A 76 -25.68 -20.39 -2.56
CA THR A 76 -25.43 -21.68 -1.91
C THR A 76 -25.52 -21.62 -0.39
N GLY A 77 -25.65 -20.43 0.21
CA GLY A 77 -25.70 -20.28 1.66
C GLY A 77 -24.38 -20.60 2.35
N VAL A 78 -23.25 -20.51 1.64
CA VAL A 78 -21.92 -20.86 2.15
C VAL A 78 -21.16 -19.60 2.57
N CYS A 79 -20.54 -19.62 3.74
CA CYS A 79 -19.58 -18.65 4.22
C CYS A 79 -18.25 -19.35 4.49
N VAL A 80 -17.14 -18.78 4.02
CA VAL A 80 -15.78 -19.26 4.34
C VAL A 80 -14.94 -18.09 4.82
N THR A 81 -14.20 -18.29 5.90
CA THR A 81 -13.28 -17.31 6.48
C THR A 81 -11.83 -17.76 6.29
N PHE A 82 -10.92 -16.81 6.12
CA PHE A 82 -9.52 -17.07 5.81
C PHE A 82 -8.59 -16.32 6.76
N THR A 83 -7.40 -16.88 6.96
CA THR A 83 -6.35 -16.26 7.79
C THR A 83 -5.74 -15.04 7.12
N GLU A 84 -5.53 -15.12 5.82
CA GLU A 84 -4.85 -14.12 5.02
C GLU A 84 -5.78 -12.93 4.76
N LYS A 85 -5.19 -11.75 4.67
CA LYS A 85 -5.88 -10.54 4.24
C LYS A 85 -5.96 -10.52 2.72
N PHE A 86 -7.00 -9.83 2.23
CA PHE A 86 -7.28 -9.72 0.80
C PHE A 86 -6.09 -9.24 -0.05
N PHE A 87 -5.23 -8.38 0.49
CA PHE A 87 -4.10 -7.78 -0.23
C PHE A 87 -2.80 -8.60 -0.14
N ASN A 88 -2.79 -9.74 0.57
CA ASN A 88 -1.59 -10.58 0.63
C ASN A 88 -1.26 -11.15 -0.76
N LYS A 89 0.02 -11.10 -1.14
CA LYS A 89 0.52 -11.48 -2.47
C LYS A 89 0.22 -12.92 -2.90
N ASN A 90 0.04 -13.83 -1.95
CA ASN A 90 -0.24 -15.24 -2.22
C ASN A 90 -1.72 -15.48 -2.57
N VAL A 91 -2.62 -14.58 -2.15
CA VAL A 91 -4.07 -14.73 -2.33
C VAL A 91 -4.42 -14.47 -3.80
N ARG A 92 -4.98 -15.48 -4.45
CA ARG A 92 -5.48 -15.41 -5.83
C ARG A 92 -6.99 -15.28 -5.84
N LEU A 93 -7.48 -14.44 -6.75
CA LEU A 93 -8.89 -14.11 -6.89
C LEU A 93 -9.41 -14.65 -8.21
N ALA A 94 -10.64 -15.14 -8.21
CA ALA A 94 -11.39 -15.50 -9.41
C ALA A 94 -12.67 -14.68 -9.48
N SER A 95 -13.06 -14.30 -10.70
CA SER A 95 -14.38 -13.73 -10.95
C SER A 95 -15.43 -14.83 -10.76
N ASP A 96 -16.41 -14.54 -9.91
CA ASP A 96 -17.52 -15.45 -9.62
C ASP A 96 -18.75 -14.64 -9.17
N PRO A 97 -19.74 -14.40 -10.07
CA PRO A 97 -20.93 -13.59 -9.80
C PRO A 97 -21.75 -14.02 -8.57
N GLY A 98 -21.67 -15.30 -8.17
CA GLY A 98 -22.41 -15.83 -7.02
C GLY A 98 -21.81 -15.46 -5.67
N TRP A 99 -20.58 -14.92 -5.65
CA TRP A 99 -19.82 -14.71 -4.43
C TRP A 99 -19.59 -13.23 -4.13
N THR A 100 -19.52 -12.93 -2.84
CA THR A 100 -19.10 -11.63 -2.31
C THR A 100 -17.96 -11.84 -1.34
N ILE A 101 -16.87 -11.09 -1.51
CA ILE A 101 -15.74 -11.07 -0.58
C ILE A 101 -15.87 -9.89 0.37
N GLY A 102 -15.58 -10.11 1.65
CA GLY A 102 -15.47 -9.09 2.68
C GLY A 102 -14.05 -9.06 3.25
N TYR A 103 -13.48 -7.86 3.38
CA TYR A 103 -12.11 -7.67 3.85
C TYR A 103 -11.99 -6.38 4.65
N ASN A 104 -11.08 -6.40 5.61
CA ASN A 104 -10.76 -5.22 6.38
C ASN A 104 -9.75 -4.35 5.61
N ARG A 105 -10.09 -3.08 5.38
CA ARG A 105 -9.19 -2.11 4.74
C ARG A 105 -8.32 -1.36 5.74
N PHE A 106 -8.66 -1.36 7.02
CA PHE A 106 -7.82 -0.80 8.06
C PHE A 106 -6.44 -1.48 8.02
N LEU A 107 -5.43 -0.70 7.65
CA LEU A 107 -4.01 -1.08 7.65
C LEU A 107 -3.71 -2.22 6.66
N VAL A 108 -3.25 -1.83 5.46
CA VAL A 108 -2.64 -2.76 4.50
C VAL A 108 -1.27 -3.17 5.03
N THR A 109 -1.07 -4.47 5.28
CA THR A 109 0.13 -5.00 5.97
C THR A 109 0.83 -6.12 5.21
N ASP A 110 2.16 -6.16 5.29
CA ASP A 110 2.98 -7.32 4.88
C ASP A 110 3.98 -7.67 6.00
N GLY A 111 3.65 -8.70 6.78
CA GLY A 111 4.34 -8.97 8.05
C GLY A 111 4.21 -7.78 9.01
N ASP A 112 5.35 -7.29 9.51
CA ASP A 112 5.41 -6.14 10.42
C ASP A 112 5.32 -4.77 9.70
N TRP A 113 5.26 -4.77 8.36
CA TRP A 113 5.19 -3.55 7.56
C TRP A 113 3.75 -3.12 7.34
N VAL A 114 3.51 -1.81 7.41
CA VAL A 114 2.23 -1.18 7.03
C VAL A 114 2.44 -0.29 5.82
N LEU A 115 1.58 -0.40 4.80
CA LEU A 115 1.64 0.42 3.61
C LEU A 115 1.21 1.85 3.93
N ALA A 116 2.11 2.81 3.80
CA ALA A 116 1.80 4.22 3.95
C ALA A 116 1.40 4.87 2.62
N PHE A 117 1.99 4.41 1.52
CA PHE A 117 1.75 4.96 0.20
C PHE A 117 2.07 3.95 -0.90
N ARG A 118 1.31 3.99 -1.99
CA ARG A 118 1.59 3.19 -3.19
C ARG A 118 1.20 3.99 -4.44
N ALA A 119 2.15 4.17 -5.34
CA ALA A 119 1.93 4.80 -6.62
C ALA A 119 1.99 3.80 -7.77
N GLN A 120 1.13 4.02 -8.76
CA GLN A 120 0.98 3.21 -9.97
C GLN A 120 1.63 3.92 -11.15
N ALA A 121 2.39 3.21 -11.98
CA ALA A 121 2.99 3.79 -13.17
C ALA A 121 1.96 3.97 -14.28
N GLY A 122 2.13 4.99 -15.13
CA GLY A 122 1.36 5.17 -16.37
C GLY A 122 -0.13 5.45 -16.21
N ILE A 123 -0.55 6.02 -15.07
CA ILE A 123 -1.95 6.42 -14.85
C ILE A 123 -2.19 7.92 -15.01
N GLU A 124 -1.18 8.68 -15.46
CA GLU A 124 -1.25 10.12 -15.72
C GLU A 124 -1.62 10.96 -14.48
N VAL A 125 -1.31 10.46 -13.28
CA VAL A 125 -1.50 11.14 -11.99
C VAL A 125 -0.16 11.46 -11.37
N ARG A 126 -0.02 12.69 -10.84
CA ARG A 126 1.21 13.11 -10.15
C ARG A 126 1.32 12.43 -8.78
N VAL A 127 2.45 11.75 -8.59
CA VAL A 127 2.82 11.02 -7.38
C VAL A 127 3.01 11.99 -6.23
N TYR A 128 3.82 13.04 -6.43
CA TYR A 128 4.16 13.96 -5.33
C TYR A 128 2.95 14.78 -4.88
N GLU A 129 2.06 15.14 -5.80
CA GLU A 129 0.82 15.84 -5.46
C GLU A 129 -0.06 14.98 -4.55
N THR A 130 -0.23 13.69 -4.89
CA THR A 130 -0.96 12.77 -4.00
C THR A 130 -0.23 12.61 -2.68
N TRP A 131 1.09 12.43 -2.69
CA TRP A 131 1.90 12.25 -1.49
C TRP A 131 1.67 13.37 -0.45
N VAL A 132 1.66 14.63 -0.87
CA VAL A 132 1.49 15.81 0.01
C VAL A 132 0.04 16.22 0.26
N SER A 133 -0.95 15.52 -0.30
CA SER A 133 -2.37 15.87 -0.18
C SER A 133 -2.94 15.56 1.20
N ASP A 134 -2.82 16.51 2.13
CA ASP A 134 -3.36 16.41 3.48
C ASP A 134 -4.88 16.19 3.48
N GLY A 135 -5.37 15.39 4.43
CA GLY A 135 -6.80 15.07 4.58
C GLY A 135 -7.35 14.08 3.54
N THR A 136 -6.54 13.67 2.55
CA THR A 136 -6.93 12.61 1.60
C THR A 136 -6.47 11.25 2.11
N HIS A 137 -7.40 10.40 2.54
CA HIS A 137 -7.11 9.08 3.11
C HIS A 137 -7.92 7.98 2.41
N HIS A 138 -7.22 7.00 1.84
CA HIS A 138 -7.85 5.89 1.12
C HIS A 138 -8.14 4.67 2.01
N ASP A 139 -7.72 4.74 3.28
CA ASP A 139 -7.91 3.75 4.34
C ASP A 139 -8.92 4.18 5.42
N SER A 140 -9.54 5.37 5.29
CA SER A 140 -10.58 5.85 6.22
C SER A 140 -11.95 5.22 5.95
N HIS A 141 -12.74 5.00 7.01
CA HIS A 141 -14.10 4.43 6.93
C HIS A 141 -15.20 5.51 6.81
N LEU A 142 -14.86 6.79 6.97
CA LEU A 142 -15.83 7.87 7.23
C LEU A 142 -16.14 8.78 6.03
N GLY A 143 -15.60 8.52 4.85
CA GLY A 143 -15.94 9.29 3.64
C GLY A 143 -15.12 8.86 2.43
N ASP A 144 -15.74 8.89 1.24
CA ASP A 144 -15.17 8.66 -0.11
C ASP A 144 -14.39 7.37 -0.40
N SER A 145 -14.09 6.54 0.60
CA SER A 145 -13.24 5.37 0.40
C SER A 145 -13.97 4.16 -0.20
N SER A 146 -15.31 4.10 -0.17
CA SER A 146 -16.04 2.91 -0.64
C SER A 146 -15.76 2.54 -2.10
N ASP A 147 -15.38 3.52 -2.94
CA ASP A 147 -15.05 3.34 -4.36
C ASP A 147 -13.56 3.07 -4.65
N PHE A 148 -12.68 3.05 -3.64
CA PHE A 148 -11.25 2.88 -3.90
C PHE A 148 -10.94 1.49 -4.53
N PRO A 149 -10.27 1.42 -5.70
CA PRO A 149 -10.03 0.16 -6.37
C PRO A 149 -9.11 -0.77 -5.57
N GLN A 150 -9.55 -2.02 -5.43
CA GLN A 150 -8.80 -3.04 -4.72
C GLN A 150 -7.43 -3.36 -5.30
N ALA A 151 -7.31 -3.27 -6.62
CA ALA A 151 -6.04 -3.43 -7.33
C ALA A 151 -4.99 -2.42 -6.82
N CYS A 152 -5.43 -1.23 -6.39
CA CYS A 152 -4.58 -0.20 -5.82
C CYS A 152 -4.16 -0.46 -4.36
N LEU A 153 -4.67 -1.51 -3.71
CA LEU A 153 -4.22 -1.95 -2.39
C LEU A 153 -3.25 -3.14 -2.49
N ARG A 154 -3.06 -3.70 -3.69
CA ARG A 154 -2.26 -4.89 -3.93
C ARG A 154 -0.92 -4.53 -4.58
N LEU A 155 0.08 -5.36 -4.28
CA LEU A 155 1.35 -5.40 -5.01
C LEU A 155 1.36 -6.48 -6.10
N VAL A 156 0.22 -7.12 -6.33
CA VAL A 156 0.03 -8.11 -7.39
C VAL A 156 -1.33 -7.90 -8.06
N ASP A 157 -1.47 -8.28 -9.32
CA ASP A 157 -2.72 -8.16 -10.09
C ASP A 157 -3.26 -6.70 -10.08
N TYR A 158 -2.35 -5.75 -10.30
CA TYR A 158 -2.59 -4.30 -10.17
C TYR A 158 -2.93 -3.59 -11.48
N GLU A 159 -3.15 -4.31 -12.57
CA GLU A 159 -3.35 -3.77 -13.91
C GLU A 159 -4.59 -2.88 -14.02
N SER A 160 -5.56 -3.07 -13.12
CA SER A 160 -6.79 -2.26 -13.05
C SER A 160 -6.72 -1.11 -12.04
N CYS A 161 -5.54 -0.82 -11.48
CA CYS A 161 -5.38 0.30 -10.57
C CYS A 161 -5.28 1.63 -11.36
N ASP A 162 -6.18 2.57 -11.07
CA ASP A 162 -6.30 3.85 -11.77
C ASP A 162 -5.85 5.06 -10.92
N ARG A 163 -5.41 4.84 -9.67
CA ARG A 163 -5.07 5.92 -8.74
C ARG A 163 -4.01 5.51 -7.72
N HIS A 164 -3.37 6.48 -7.10
CA HIS A 164 -2.41 6.22 -6.03
C HIS A 164 -3.13 5.95 -4.70
N PHE A 165 -2.58 5.06 -3.89
CA PHE A 165 -3.02 4.84 -2.51
C PHE A 165 -2.22 5.73 -1.56
N ARG A 166 -2.94 6.31 -0.60
CA ARG A 166 -2.41 7.21 0.42
C ARG A 166 -3.09 6.92 1.75
N SER A 167 -2.30 6.60 2.76
CA SER A 167 -2.78 6.31 4.11
C SER A 167 -2.80 7.57 4.98
N GLU A 168 -3.70 7.59 5.97
CA GLU A 168 -3.70 8.55 7.09
C GLU A 168 -2.34 8.61 7.84
N ILE A 169 -1.51 7.56 7.72
CA ILE A 169 -0.14 7.52 8.27
C ILE A 169 0.70 8.72 7.79
N LEU A 170 0.49 9.23 6.58
CA LEU A 170 1.24 10.37 6.06
C LEU A 170 0.86 11.71 6.72
N ASP A 171 -0.32 11.81 7.33
CA ASP A 171 -0.75 13.01 8.06
C ASP A 171 -0.41 12.89 9.54
N SER A 172 -0.45 11.68 10.08
CA SER A 172 -0.15 11.34 11.47
C SER A 172 1.27 10.79 11.65
N TRP A 173 2.21 11.23 10.80
CA TRP A 173 3.57 10.69 10.74
C TRP A 173 4.29 10.78 12.08
N GLY A 174 4.47 9.64 12.74
CA GLY A 174 5.10 9.58 14.06
C GLY A 174 5.33 8.15 14.52
N LYS A 175 6.29 7.98 15.44
CA LYS A 175 6.68 6.67 16.02
C LYS A 175 7.10 5.62 14.98
N ILE A 176 7.64 6.05 13.83
CA ILE A 176 8.15 5.16 12.78
C ILE A 176 9.61 4.82 13.07
N LEU A 177 9.96 3.53 13.09
CA LEU A 177 11.32 3.02 13.26
C LEU A 177 12.04 2.90 11.92
N GLU A 178 11.38 2.27 10.96
CA GLU A 178 11.93 1.98 9.63
C GLU A 178 10.93 2.40 8.56
N VAL A 179 11.46 2.90 7.45
CA VAL A 179 10.69 3.16 6.22
C VAL A 179 11.29 2.31 5.12
N ARG A 180 10.51 1.46 4.47
CA ARG A 180 10.94 0.69 3.30
C ARG A 180 10.35 1.32 2.04
N PHE A 181 11.24 1.74 1.15
CA PHE A 181 10.93 2.21 -0.19
C PHE A 181 11.18 1.08 -1.18
N SER A 182 10.14 0.66 -1.90
CA SER A 182 10.17 -0.55 -2.74
C SER A 182 9.70 -0.27 -4.16
N PHE A 183 10.33 -0.94 -5.11
CA PHE A 183 9.89 -1.03 -6.50
C PHE A 183 9.40 -2.43 -6.80
N ILE A 184 8.24 -2.51 -7.44
CA ILE A 184 7.61 -3.77 -7.83
C ILE A 184 7.47 -3.81 -9.34
N LYS A 185 7.84 -4.95 -9.92
CA LYS A 185 7.69 -5.23 -11.34
C LYS A 185 7.24 -6.67 -11.53
N ALA A 186 6.29 -6.90 -12.43
CA ALA A 186 5.78 -8.24 -12.71
C ALA A 186 5.45 -9.03 -11.43
N ASN A 187 4.70 -8.39 -10.51
CA ASN A 187 4.25 -8.96 -9.24
C ASN A 187 5.38 -9.31 -8.22
N ALA A 188 6.61 -8.86 -8.41
CA ALA A 188 7.74 -9.10 -7.51
C ALA A 188 8.47 -7.80 -7.13
N GLU A 189 8.99 -7.73 -5.90
CA GLU A 189 9.88 -6.64 -5.48
C GLU A 189 11.24 -6.80 -6.18
N VAL A 190 11.64 -5.77 -6.92
CA VAL A 190 12.85 -5.79 -7.78
C VAL A 190 13.97 -4.89 -7.27
N ALA A 191 13.65 -3.90 -6.44
CA ALA A 191 14.64 -3.09 -5.75
C ALA A 191 14.03 -2.48 -4.49
N TYR A 192 14.86 -2.23 -3.47
CA TYR A 192 14.42 -1.58 -2.25
C TYR A 192 15.52 -0.78 -1.54
N VAL A 193 15.06 0.09 -0.63
CA VAL A 193 15.86 0.76 0.38
C VAL A 193 15.08 0.77 1.69
N VAL A 194 15.72 0.38 2.79
CA VAL A 194 15.20 0.57 4.15
C VAL A 194 15.95 1.72 4.79
N PHE A 195 15.21 2.71 5.27
CA PHE A 195 15.71 3.89 5.95
C PHE A 195 15.38 3.83 7.45
N ASN A 196 16.21 4.47 8.26
CA ASN A 196 15.90 4.79 9.64
C ASN A 196 14.87 5.93 9.66
N GLY A 197 13.63 5.61 10.05
CA GLY A 197 12.52 6.54 10.16
C GLY A 197 12.44 7.28 11.50
N THR A 198 13.31 6.95 12.46
CA THR A 198 13.25 7.55 13.80
C THR A 198 13.55 9.04 13.74
N GLY A 199 12.64 9.84 14.33
CA GLY A 199 12.75 11.29 14.41
C GLY A 199 12.63 11.99 13.05
N THR A 200 11.94 11.38 12.10
CA THR A 200 11.69 11.96 10.77
C THR A 200 10.23 12.42 10.65
N ASP A 201 9.99 13.27 9.67
CA ASP A 201 8.67 13.55 9.10
C ASP A 201 8.55 12.84 7.75
N ARG A 202 7.38 12.95 7.09
CA ARG A 202 7.11 12.30 5.80
C ARG A 202 8.07 12.72 4.67
N GLU A 203 8.72 13.88 4.73
CA GLU A 203 9.66 14.34 3.70
C GLU A 203 11.13 14.03 4.04
N SER A 204 11.49 13.95 5.32
CA SER A 204 12.89 13.98 5.77
C SER A 204 13.58 12.61 5.94
N TRP A 205 12.84 11.50 5.91
CA TRP A 205 13.42 10.15 6.05
C TRP A 205 14.24 9.69 4.85
N PHE A 206 13.93 10.18 3.64
CA PHE A 206 14.55 9.77 2.39
C PHE A 206 15.91 10.44 2.20
N ARG A 207 16.92 9.97 2.95
CA ARG A 207 18.30 10.50 2.88
C ARG A 207 19.32 9.37 2.88
N PRO A 208 20.44 9.49 2.14
CA PRO A 208 21.48 8.45 2.10
C PRO A 208 22.04 8.11 3.48
N THR A 209 22.21 9.12 4.34
CA THR A 209 22.70 8.97 5.72
C THR A 209 21.76 8.19 6.64
N ARG A 210 20.52 7.93 6.20
CA ARG A 210 19.53 7.15 6.94
C ARG A 210 19.37 5.74 6.40
N ILE A 211 20.06 5.35 5.33
CA ILE A 211 19.92 4.01 4.75
C ILE A 211 20.50 2.96 5.71
N LEU A 212 19.66 2.01 6.10
CA LEU A 212 20.01 0.85 6.92
C LEU A 212 20.34 -0.38 6.06
N SER A 213 19.57 -0.59 4.99
CA SER A 213 19.81 -1.64 4.00
C SER A 213 19.29 -1.23 2.63
N SER A 214 19.85 -1.77 1.56
CA SER A 214 19.38 -1.52 0.18
C SER A 214 19.95 -2.55 -0.78
N THR A 215 19.26 -2.77 -1.90
CA THR A 215 19.79 -3.43 -3.11
C THR A 215 21.07 -2.78 -3.64
N TRP A 216 21.34 -1.53 -3.26
CA TRP A 216 22.41 -0.70 -3.81
C TRP A 216 23.55 -0.39 -2.84
N LEU A 217 23.61 -1.06 -1.69
CA LEU A 217 24.75 -0.93 -0.78
C LEU A 217 26.03 -1.55 -1.38
N PRO A 218 27.22 -1.01 -1.07
CA PRO A 218 27.46 0.20 -0.27
C PRO A 218 27.40 1.50 -1.08
N GLY A 219 27.28 1.43 -2.42
CA GLY A 219 27.42 2.60 -3.30
C GLY A 219 26.45 3.73 -2.97
N VAL A 220 25.18 3.42 -2.69
CA VAL A 220 24.15 4.43 -2.44
C VAL A 220 24.41 5.32 -1.21
N THR A 221 25.25 4.88 -0.26
CA THR A 221 25.64 5.67 0.91
C THR A 221 27.00 6.34 0.79
N THR A 222 27.80 5.96 -0.20
CA THR A 222 29.19 6.44 -0.38
C THR A 222 29.33 7.38 -1.57
N ASP A 223 28.43 7.28 -2.54
CA ASP A 223 28.43 8.12 -3.73
C ASP A 223 27.96 9.55 -3.46
N SER A 224 28.44 10.48 -4.28
CA SER A 224 27.93 11.85 -4.29
C SER A 224 26.59 11.91 -5.02
N LEU A 225 25.52 12.28 -4.31
CA LEU A 225 24.16 12.37 -4.85
C LEU A 225 23.65 13.81 -4.87
N THR A 226 22.92 14.17 -5.93
CA THR A 226 22.35 15.51 -6.14
C THR A 226 20.90 15.58 -5.66
N ARG A 227 20.65 16.38 -4.62
CA ARG A 227 19.31 16.57 -4.01
C ARG A 227 18.59 15.24 -3.72
N PRO A 228 19.16 14.37 -2.88
CA PRO A 228 18.55 13.08 -2.56
C PRO A 228 17.38 13.28 -1.60
N GLU A 229 16.23 13.68 -2.13
CA GLU A 229 15.02 14.02 -1.37
C GLU A 229 13.76 13.66 -2.16
N ILE A 230 12.64 13.48 -1.46
CA ILE A 230 11.35 13.09 -2.07
C ILE A 230 10.87 14.17 -3.05
N LYS A 231 10.88 15.44 -2.60
CA LYS A 231 10.50 16.60 -3.42
C LYS A 231 11.36 16.74 -4.69
N GLY A 232 12.61 16.32 -4.68
CA GLY A 232 13.50 16.36 -5.84
C GLY A 232 13.54 17.71 -6.58
N TYR A 233 13.31 17.70 -7.90
CA TYR A 233 13.36 18.89 -8.76
C TYR A 233 12.07 19.00 -9.59
N CYS A 234 11.51 20.20 -9.66
CA CYS A 234 10.54 20.56 -10.70
C CYS A 234 10.93 21.89 -11.33
N SER A 235 10.75 21.96 -12.64
CA SER A 235 10.79 23.22 -13.40
C SER A 235 9.72 24.20 -12.90
N SER A 236 9.91 25.50 -13.16
CA SER A 236 8.96 26.55 -12.75
C SER A 236 7.57 26.38 -13.37
N SER A 237 7.48 25.81 -14.57
CA SER A 237 6.21 25.48 -15.23
C SER A 237 5.62 24.13 -14.78
N ALA A 238 6.29 23.40 -13.87
CA ALA A 238 5.96 22.04 -13.44
C ALA A 238 5.77 21.04 -14.60
N SER A 239 6.32 21.37 -15.78
CA SER A 239 6.31 20.53 -16.98
C SER A 239 7.31 19.39 -16.86
N THR A 240 8.47 19.64 -16.26
CA THR A 240 9.43 18.60 -15.85
C THR A 240 9.47 18.48 -14.33
N CYS A 241 9.24 17.27 -13.82
CA CYS A 241 9.34 16.92 -12.41
C CYS A 241 10.05 15.59 -12.22
N ARG A 242 11.11 15.60 -11.41
CA ARG A 242 11.96 14.47 -11.04
C ARG A 242 11.93 14.30 -9.52
N ARG A 243 11.22 13.29 -9.02
CA ARG A 243 10.91 13.07 -7.60
C ARG A 243 11.55 11.77 -7.08
N PHE A 244 11.51 11.55 -5.76
CA PHE A 244 11.97 10.32 -5.10
C PHE A 244 13.34 9.84 -5.61
N LYS A 245 14.29 10.78 -5.68
CA LYS A 245 15.51 10.57 -6.46
C LYS A 245 16.72 10.29 -5.56
N LEU A 246 17.45 9.23 -5.89
CA LEU A 246 18.82 8.98 -5.40
C LEU A 246 19.72 9.05 -6.64
N TYR A 247 20.02 10.28 -7.01
CA TYR A 247 20.48 10.66 -8.34
C TYR A 247 21.93 11.13 -8.29
N GLY A 248 22.75 10.76 -9.26
CA GLY A 248 24.16 11.16 -9.34
C GLY A 248 24.37 12.66 -9.60
N PRO A 249 25.62 13.09 -9.83
CA PRO A 249 25.90 14.45 -10.30
C PRO A 249 25.29 14.71 -11.68
N VAL A 250 24.73 15.91 -11.88
CA VAL A 250 24.18 16.34 -13.18
C VAL A 250 25.35 16.62 -14.13
N THR A 251 25.53 15.75 -15.12
CA THR A 251 26.63 15.83 -16.11
C THR A 251 26.13 15.98 -17.55
N GLY A 252 24.81 15.95 -17.75
CA GLY A 252 24.14 15.98 -19.06
C GLY A 252 23.40 14.66 -19.35
N CYS A 253 22.29 14.73 -20.10
CA CYS A 253 21.37 13.59 -20.26
C CYS A 253 22.03 12.27 -20.66
N ALA A 254 23.07 12.33 -21.50
CA ALA A 254 23.74 11.14 -22.05
C ALA A 254 24.55 10.33 -21.02
N THR A 255 25.09 10.98 -19.98
CA THR A 255 26.01 10.37 -18.99
C THR A 255 25.39 10.27 -17.59
N GLU A 256 24.16 10.75 -17.43
CA GLU A 256 23.47 10.75 -16.15
C GLU A 256 23.18 9.33 -15.65
N TRP A 257 23.20 9.19 -14.32
CA TRP A 257 22.96 7.93 -13.64
C TRP A 257 22.20 8.16 -12.34
N ALA A 258 21.48 7.13 -11.89
CA ALA A 258 20.77 7.12 -10.61
C ALA A 258 20.65 5.71 -10.04
N TYR A 259 20.32 5.63 -8.76
CA TYR A 259 19.80 4.42 -8.12
C TYR A 259 18.29 4.31 -8.33
N THR A 260 17.60 5.44 -8.18
CA THR A 260 16.16 5.58 -8.38
C THR A 260 15.82 6.99 -8.83
N LEU A 261 14.78 7.10 -9.66
CA LEU A 261 14.19 8.35 -10.13
C LEU A 261 12.71 8.13 -10.48
N THR A 262 11.84 9.03 -10.03
CA THR A 262 10.46 9.10 -10.52
C THR A 262 10.32 10.31 -11.46
N ILE A 263 9.94 10.07 -12.72
CA ILE A 263 9.48 11.13 -13.63
C ILE A 263 8.00 11.34 -13.33
N ASP A 264 7.67 12.53 -12.83
CA ASP A 264 6.38 12.86 -12.20
C ASP A 264 5.65 14.01 -12.93
N ALA A 265 5.76 14.02 -14.26
CA ALA A 265 5.12 14.98 -15.15
C ALA A 265 5.10 14.44 -16.59
N PRO A 266 4.21 14.96 -17.46
CA PRO A 266 4.07 14.51 -18.85
C PRO A 266 5.20 14.97 -19.79
N TYR A 267 6.27 15.58 -19.27
CA TYR A 267 7.39 16.05 -20.07
C TYR A 267 8.71 15.94 -19.28
N ASP A 268 9.74 15.40 -19.91
CA ASP A 268 11.10 15.43 -19.41
C ASP A 268 12.06 15.54 -20.59
N LYS A 269 12.75 16.67 -20.70
CA LYS A 269 13.69 16.95 -21.80
C LYS A 269 14.62 15.77 -22.13
N CYS A 270 15.18 15.08 -21.13
CA CYS A 270 16.11 13.99 -21.39
C CYS A 270 15.42 12.73 -21.93
N ALA A 271 14.18 12.46 -21.49
CA ALA A 271 13.39 11.37 -22.04
C ALA A 271 12.85 11.70 -23.44
N ASP A 272 12.33 12.92 -23.62
CA ASP A 272 11.68 13.38 -24.86
C ASP A 272 12.69 13.61 -25.99
N ASP A 273 13.91 14.07 -25.68
CA ASP A 273 15.02 14.18 -26.64
C ASP A 273 15.68 12.81 -26.92
N ALA A 274 15.04 11.69 -26.53
CA ALA A 274 15.53 10.30 -26.66
C ALA A 274 16.91 10.02 -26.04
N SER A 275 17.41 10.92 -25.19
CA SER A 275 18.68 10.75 -24.50
C SER A 275 18.59 9.67 -23.43
N TRP A 276 17.40 9.46 -22.83
CA TRP A 276 17.09 8.40 -21.88
C TRP A 276 16.22 7.31 -22.51
N PRO A 277 16.81 6.37 -23.28
CA PRO A 277 16.05 5.44 -24.13
C PRO A 277 15.13 4.49 -23.36
N HIS A 278 15.37 4.26 -22.07
CA HIS A 278 14.56 3.37 -21.22
C HIS A 278 13.52 4.10 -20.35
N ALA A 279 13.48 5.43 -20.40
CA ALA A 279 12.46 6.20 -19.67
C ALA A 279 11.05 6.00 -20.27
N GLY A 280 10.93 5.71 -21.56
CA GLY A 280 9.64 5.66 -22.25
C GLY A 280 9.21 7.05 -22.72
N ASN A 281 7.91 7.25 -22.91
CA ASN A 281 7.34 8.53 -23.30
C ASN A 281 6.59 9.16 -22.10
N PRO A 282 7.17 10.15 -21.40
CA PRO A 282 6.51 10.82 -20.28
C PRO A 282 5.08 11.28 -20.55
N GLU A 283 4.76 11.73 -21.77
CA GLU A 283 3.42 12.21 -22.14
C GLU A 283 2.34 11.13 -21.93
N LYS A 284 2.70 9.85 -22.07
CA LYS A 284 1.78 8.70 -22.00
C LYS A 284 2.05 7.76 -20.82
N ASP A 285 3.28 7.78 -20.31
CA ASP A 285 3.77 6.80 -19.34
C ASP A 285 3.87 7.37 -17.92
N PHE A 286 3.67 8.68 -17.70
CA PHE A 286 3.85 9.23 -16.35
C PHE A 286 2.75 8.74 -15.38
N PRO A 287 3.07 8.55 -14.09
CA PRO A 287 4.42 8.63 -13.53
C PRO A 287 5.27 7.44 -13.96
N ILE A 288 6.57 7.66 -14.20
CA ILE A 288 7.53 6.62 -14.58
C ILE A 288 8.45 6.36 -13.39
N PHE A 289 8.52 5.11 -12.95
CA PHE A 289 9.43 4.67 -11.88
C PHE A 289 10.66 4.01 -12.47
N LEU A 290 11.81 4.68 -12.36
CA LEU A 290 13.09 4.15 -12.80
C LEU A 290 13.88 3.66 -11.59
N TYR A 291 14.42 2.44 -11.69
CA TYR A 291 15.33 1.88 -10.69
C TYR A 291 16.55 1.21 -11.36
N SER A 292 17.68 1.16 -10.65
CA SER A 292 18.81 0.32 -11.04
C SER A 292 18.65 -1.09 -10.48
N ALA A 293 18.95 -2.12 -11.27
CA ALA A 293 18.91 -3.50 -10.77
C ALA A 293 19.98 -3.81 -9.72
N SER A 294 21.13 -3.13 -9.82
CA SER A 294 22.26 -3.28 -8.89
C SER A 294 23.21 -2.09 -9.06
N GLY A 295 23.71 -1.52 -7.97
CA GLY A 295 24.62 -0.36 -8.05
C GLY A 295 24.03 0.83 -8.82
N ARG A 296 24.91 1.65 -9.41
CA ARG A 296 24.52 2.81 -10.26
C ARG A 296 23.86 2.31 -11.54
N GLY A 297 22.77 2.96 -11.95
CA GLY A 297 22.09 2.68 -13.21
C GLY A 297 22.21 3.87 -14.16
N GLY A 298 22.65 3.63 -15.38
CA GLY A 298 22.74 4.63 -16.43
C GLY A 298 21.36 4.99 -16.96
N LEU A 299 21.08 6.29 -17.05
CA LEU A 299 19.88 6.84 -17.68
C LEU A 299 20.10 7.07 -19.17
N GLY A 300 21.27 7.61 -19.51
CA GLY A 300 21.59 8.06 -20.86
C GLY A 300 22.14 6.99 -21.81
N SER A 301 22.23 7.35 -23.10
CA SER A 301 22.79 6.49 -24.15
C SER A 301 24.30 6.27 -24.03
N ASP A 302 25.04 7.24 -23.49
CA ASP A 302 26.49 7.20 -23.28
C ASP A 302 26.80 6.91 -21.80
N LYS A 303 26.32 5.75 -21.35
CA LYS A 303 26.38 5.34 -19.96
C LYS A 303 27.61 4.51 -19.66
N GLU A 304 28.18 4.76 -18.50
CA GLU A 304 29.18 3.90 -17.87
C GLU A 304 28.54 2.63 -17.25
N TYR A 305 27.24 2.67 -16.95
CA TYR A 305 26.56 1.67 -16.11
C TYR A 305 25.44 0.90 -16.85
N PRO A 306 24.98 -0.26 -16.33
CA PRO A 306 23.78 -0.93 -16.85
C PRO A 306 22.57 0.01 -16.89
N PHE A 307 21.66 -0.20 -17.84
CA PHE A 307 20.50 0.69 -17.98
C PHE A 307 19.60 0.58 -16.76
N MET A 308 19.05 1.72 -16.36
CA MET A 308 17.91 1.73 -15.47
C MET A 308 16.72 0.99 -16.09
N GLN A 309 15.91 0.40 -15.23
CA GLN A 309 14.72 -0.36 -15.58
C GLN A 309 13.46 0.36 -15.09
N ARG A 310 12.33 0.12 -15.76
CA ARG A 310 11.01 0.57 -15.32
C ARG A 310 10.39 -0.41 -14.33
N ALA A 311 9.81 0.12 -13.26
CA ALA A 311 8.93 -0.61 -12.34
C ALA A 311 7.46 -0.22 -12.58
N ASP A 312 6.55 -1.10 -12.18
CA ASP A 312 5.12 -0.94 -12.37
C ASP A 312 4.49 -0.22 -11.16
N VAL A 313 5.05 -0.42 -9.96
CA VAL A 313 4.57 0.16 -8.71
C VAL A 313 5.73 0.65 -7.86
N MET A 314 5.56 1.81 -7.24
CA MET A 314 6.41 2.35 -6.18
C MET A 314 5.65 2.30 -4.87
N ALA A 315 6.21 1.71 -3.82
CA ALA A 315 5.54 1.57 -2.52
C ALA A 315 6.41 2.09 -1.37
N VAL A 316 5.77 2.73 -0.39
CA VAL A 316 6.37 3.16 0.88
C VAL A 316 5.67 2.41 2.01
N TRP A 317 6.47 1.65 2.75
CA TRP A 317 6.05 0.91 3.92
C TRP A 317 6.69 1.47 5.17
N VAL A 318 6.02 1.35 6.31
CA VAL A 318 6.53 1.79 7.61
C VAL A 318 6.44 0.67 8.64
N LYS A 319 7.37 0.68 9.59
CA LYS A 319 7.30 -0.08 10.84
C LYS A 319 7.23 0.88 12.01
N PHE A 320 6.35 0.62 12.97
CA PHE A 320 6.17 1.45 14.15
C PHE A 320 6.98 0.96 15.36
N ALA A 321 7.23 1.87 16.30
CA ALA A 321 8.00 1.63 17.52
C ALA A 321 7.24 0.95 18.68
N TRP A 322 5.96 0.60 18.53
CA TRP A 322 5.06 0.16 19.63
C TRP A 322 4.16 -1.02 19.23
N PRO A 323 3.76 -1.89 20.18
CA PRO A 323 4.47 -3.14 20.45
C PRO A 323 3.78 -4.35 19.80
N ARG A 324 4.54 -5.46 19.70
CA ARG A 324 4.02 -6.82 19.57
C ARG A 324 3.07 -7.10 20.74
N ALA A 325 1.79 -6.82 20.58
CA ALA A 325 0.73 -7.35 21.42
C ALA A 325 -0.31 -7.97 20.49
N ARG A 326 -0.44 -9.30 20.61
CA ARG A 326 -1.50 -10.08 19.99
C ARG A 326 -2.84 -9.43 20.38
N MET A 327 -3.63 -9.04 19.39
CA MET A 327 -5.09 -9.08 19.51
C MET A 327 -5.56 -10.40 18.92
#